data_AF-A0A2E0LH87-F1
#
_entry.id   AF-A0A2E0LH87-F1
#
_cell.length_a   1.000
_cell.length_b   1.000
_cell.length_c   1.000
_cell.angle_alpha   90.00
_cell.angle_beta   90.00
_cell.angle_gamma   90.00
#
_symmetry.space_group_name_H-M   'P 1'
#
loop_
_entity.id
_entity.type
_entity.pdbx_description
1 polymer ?
#
loop_
_entity_poly.entity_id
_entity_poly.type
_entity_poly.pdbx_seq_one_letter_code
_entity_poly.pdbx_strand_id
1 'polypeptide(L)' 'MRIVISGELARAWAGRDPFDQVLRLEGEEYRALEGRRTLRFKLDGRAYFAKVHQGIGWREIAKNLLRLRLPVLGAEREWR' A
#
# COMPACT_ATOMS: atom_id res chain seq x y z
N MET A 1 -6.92 12.00 4.73
CA MET A 1 -6.50 10.82 3.94
C MET A 1 -6.97 11.02 2.51
N ARG A 2 -6.07 11.10 1.52
CA ARG A 2 -6.41 11.30 0.11
C ARG A 2 -6.15 10.00 -0.64
N ILE A 3 -7.17 9.50 -1.34
CA ILE A 3 -7.06 8.31 -2.18
C ILE A 3 -7.09 8.79 -3.63
N VAL A 4 -6.12 8.36 -4.43
CA VAL A 4 -6.06 8.66 -5.86
C VAL A 4 -5.94 7.33 -6.59
N ILE A 5 -6.89 7.05 -7.47
CA ILE A 5 -6.89 5.88 -8.35
C ILE A 5 -7.19 6.38 -9.74
N SER A 6 -6.42 5.95 -10.72
CA SER A 6 -6.53 6.42 -12.10
C SER A 6 -6.50 5.26 -13.09
N GLY A 7 -6.92 5.55 -14.32
CA GLY A 7 -6.83 4.62 -15.44
C GLY A 7 -7.61 3.32 -15.21
N GLU A 8 -6.97 2.20 -15.56
CA GLU A 8 -7.57 0.86 -15.54
C GLU A 8 -7.89 0.39 -14.12
N LEU A 9 -7.07 0.75 -13.12
CA LEU A 9 -7.35 0.41 -11.73
C LEU A 9 -8.64 1.06 -11.22
N ALA A 10 -8.91 2.32 -11.60
CA ALA A 10 -10.12 3.02 -11.18
C ALA A 10 -11.38 2.35 -11.72
N ARG A 11 -11.31 1.80 -12.95
CA ARG A 11 -12.41 1.03 -13.55
C ARG A 11 -12.55 -0.34 -12.91
N ALA A 12 -11.44 -1.07 -12.76
CA ALA A 12 -11.44 -2.41 -12.20
C ALA A 12 -11.88 -2.46 -10.73
N TRP A 13 -11.62 -1.40 -9.97
CA TRP A 13 -11.95 -1.30 -8.55
C TRP A 13 -13.14 -0.38 -8.27
N ALA A 14 -13.92 -0.04 -9.29
CA ALA A 14 -15.13 0.77 -9.12
C ALA A 14 -16.09 0.11 -8.10
N GLY A 15 -16.52 0.88 -7.10
CA GLY A 15 -17.43 0.41 -6.05
C GLY A 15 -16.81 -0.56 -5.05
N ARG A 16 -15.49 -0.76 -5.06
CA ARG A 16 -14.77 -1.62 -4.11
C ARG A 16 -13.84 -0.78 -3.23
N ASP A 17 -13.58 -1.26 -2.02
CA ASP A 17 -12.57 -0.64 -1.17
C ASP A 17 -11.16 -0.89 -1.73
N PRO A 18 -10.39 0.15 -2.06
CA PRO A 18 -9.08 -0.01 -2.69
C PRO A 18 -8.03 -0.62 -1.75
N PHE A 19 -8.17 -0.48 -0.43
CA PHE A 19 -7.24 -1.10 0.52
C PHE A 19 -7.46 -2.61 0.57
N ASP A 20 -8.71 -3.07 0.65
CA ASP A 20 -9.04 -4.49 0.54
C ASP A 20 -8.53 -5.08 -0.78
N GLN A 21 -8.72 -4.35 -1.88
CA GLN A 21 -8.25 -4.80 -3.20
C GLN A 21 -6.72 -4.93 -3.25
N VAL A 22 -5.99 -3.97 -2.68
CA VAL A 22 -4.51 -4.02 -2.60
C VAL A 22 -4.04 -5.19 -1.71
N LEU A 23 -4.70 -5.43 -0.58
CA LEU A 23 -4.33 -6.52 0.34
C LEU A 23 -4.55 -7.91 -0.28
N ARG A 24 -5.55 -8.04 -1.16
CA ARG A 24 -5.86 -9.28 -1.90
C ARG A 24 -5.06 -9.47 -3.18
N LEU A 25 -4.14 -8.57 -3.52
CA LEU A 25 -3.31 -8.73 -4.71
C LEU A 25 -2.40 -9.96 -4.60
N GLU A 26 -2.50 -10.82 -5.60
CA GLU A 26 -1.66 -11.98 -5.79
C GLU A 26 -0.77 -11.79 -7.01
N GLY A 27 0.43 -12.35 -6.94
CA GLY A 27 1.44 -12.17 -7.96
C GLY A 27 2.83 -12.58 -7.48
N GLU A 28 3.82 -12.32 -8.31
CA GLU A 28 5.21 -12.64 -8.01
C GLU A 28 5.74 -11.66 -6.96
N GLU A 29 6.18 -12.18 -5.82
CA GLU A 29 6.70 -11.37 -4.72
C GLU A 29 8.20 -11.12 -4.88
N TYR A 30 8.59 -9.84 -4.91
CA TYR A 30 9.99 -9.43 -5.07
C TYR A 30 10.65 -9.11 -3.73
N ARG A 31 9.87 -8.64 -2.75
CA ARG A 31 10.36 -8.30 -1.42
C ARG A 31 9.22 -8.30 -0.41
N ALA A 32 9.37 -9.06 0.67
CA ALA A 32 8.55 -8.96 1.86
C ALA A 32 9.42 -8.68 3.08
N LEU A 33 9.11 -7.59 3.77
CA LEU A 33 9.62 -7.24 5.10
C LEU A 33 8.41 -7.01 6.00
N GLU A 34 8.64 -6.96 7.31
CA GLU A 34 7.59 -6.67 8.29
C GLU A 34 6.91 -5.33 7.94
N GLY A 35 5.62 -5.37 7.60
CA GLY A 35 4.84 -4.19 7.21
C GLY A 35 5.13 -3.66 5.80
N ARG A 36 5.94 -4.31 4.95
CA ARG A 36 6.18 -3.87 3.57
C ARG A 36 6.26 -5.02 2.59
N ARG A 37 5.45 -4.97 1.54
CA ARG A 37 5.42 -5.96 0.46
C ARG A 37 5.56 -5.28 -0.90
N THR A 38 6.42 -5.81 -1.76
CA THR A 38 6.51 -5.43 -3.18
C THR A 38 6.21 -6.66 -4.03
N LEU A 39 5.17 -6.58 -4.84
CA LEU A 39 4.75 -7.68 -5.73
C LEU A 39 4.46 -7.17 -7.14
N ARG A 40 4.60 -8.05 -8.12
CA ARG A 40 4.17 -7.84 -9.49
C ARG A 40 2.88 -8.60 -9.75
N PHE A 41 1.83 -7.90 -10.14
CA PHE A 41 0.55 -8.49 -10.51
C PHE A 41 0.18 -8.14 -11.94
N LYS A 42 -0.82 -8.85 -12.46
CA LYS A 42 -1.41 -8.56 -13.78
C LYS A 42 -2.85 -8.10 -13.62
N LEU A 43 -3.24 -7.07 -14.36
CA LEU A 43 -4.61 -6.59 -14.47
C LEU A 43 -4.87 -6.29 -15.94
N ASP A 44 -5.95 -6.84 -16.51
CA ASP A 44 -6.32 -6.68 -17.92
C ASP A 44 -5.16 -6.89 -18.92
N GLY A 45 -4.35 -7.92 -18.67
CA GLY A 45 -3.20 -8.26 -19.53
C GLY A 45 -1.96 -7.38 -19.37
N ARG A 46 -2.03 -6.33 -18.54
CA ARG A 46 -0.89 -5.44 -18.23
C ARG A 46 -0.27 -5.82 -16.90
N ALA A 47 1.05 -5.64 -16.79
CA ALA A 47 1.79 -5.91 -15.57
C ALA A 47 2.01 -4.62 -14.77
N TYR A 48 1.78 -4.68 -13.46
CA TYR A 48 1.96 -3.58 -12.54
C TYR A 48 2.80 -4.03 -11.34
N PHE A 49 3.48 -3.09 -10.70
CA PHE A 49 4.14 -3.30 -9.42
C PHE A 49 3.36 -2.60 -8.31
N ALA A 50 2.98 -3.35 -7.28
CA ALA A 50 2.41 -2.79 -6.06
C ALA A 50 3.48 -2.73 -4.97
N LYS A 51 3.67 -1.54 -4.37
CA LYS A 51 4.42 -1.35 -3.14
C LYS A 51 3.40 -1.09 -2.02
N VAL A 52 3.22 -2.08 -1.16
CA VAL A 52 2.23 -2.06 -0.08
C VAL A 52 2.95 -1.84 1.24
N HIS A 53 2.57 -0.79 1.96
CA HIS A 53 3.04 -0.51 3.32
C HIS A 53 1.89 -0.71 4.30
N GLN A 54 2.01 -1.70 5.19
CA GLN A 54 1.07 -2.00 6.26
C GLN A 54 1.56 -1.39 7.57
N GLY A 55 0.65 -1.25 8.54
CA GLY A 55 0.95 -0.67 9.84
C GLY A 55 2.01 -1.47 10.62
N ILE A 56 2.81 -0.76 11.42
CA ILE A 56 3.88 -1.29 12.28
C ILE A 56 3.40 -1.76 13.68
N GLY A 57 2.08 -1.80 13.90
CA GLY A 57 1.44 -2.19 15.16
C GLY A 57 1.46 -1.11 16.27
N TRP A 58 0.56 -1.25 17.24
CA TRP A 58 0.37 -0.26 18.32
C TRP A 58 1.58 -0.08 19.23
N ARG A 59 2.31 -1.16 19.53
CA ARG A 59 3.52 -1.12 20.37
C ARG A 59 4.60 -0.22 19.75
N GLU A 60 4.80 -0.34 18.44
CA GLU A 60 5.81 0.43 17.72
C GLU A 60 5.39 1.90 17.55
N ILE A 61 4.08 2.14 17.35
CA ILE A 61 3.51 3.50 17.36
C ILE A 61 3.79 4.17 18.71
N ALA A 62 3.44 3.53 19.82
CA ALA A 62 3.68 4.07 21.16
C ALA A 62 5.17 4.35 21.40
N LYS A 63 6.05 3.43 21.03
CA LYS A 63 7.52 3.60 21.15
C LYS A 63 8.02 4.80 20.36
N ASN A 64 7.54 5.01 19.13
CA ASN A 64 7.96 6.13 18.29
C ASN A 64 7.45 7.47 18.83
N LEU A 65 6.21 7.52 19.31
CA LEU A 65 5.64 8.72 19.93
C LEU A 65 6.39 9.11 21.22
N LEU A 66 6.75 8.14 22.07
CA LEU A 66 7.59 8.38 23.25
C LEU A 66 8.99 8.93 22.88
N ARG A 67 9.48 8.62 21.68
CA ARG A 67 10.73 9.16 21.11
C ARG A 67 10.52 10.43 20.28
N LEU A 68 9.35 11.06 20.36
CA LEU A 68 8.95 12.25 19.59
C LEU A 68 9.04 12.07 18.06
N ARG A 69 8.89 10.83 17.57
CA ARG A 69 8.86 10.50 16.13
C ARG A 69 7.43 10.30 15.68
N LEU A 70 6.96 11.17 14.79
CA LEU A 70 5.62 11.08 14.21
C LEU A 70 5.55 9.97 13.14
N PRO A 71 4.42 9.24 13.07
CA PRO A 71 4.20 8.25 12.02
C PRO A 71 4.04 8.90 10.65
N VAL A 72 4.45 8.17 9.61
CA VAL A 72 4.13 8.52 8.23
C VAL A 72 2.74 7.99 7.92
N LEU A 73 1.81 8.88 7.59
CA LEU A 73 0.37 8.57 7.44
C LEU A 73 -0.07 8.38 5.97
N GLY A 74 0.85 8.50 5.02
CA GLY A 74 0.53 8.38 3.60
C GLY A 74 1.76 8.36 2.70
N ALA A 75 1.52 8.21 1.40
CA ALA A 75 2.55 8.10 0.38
C ALA A 75 2.91 9.44 -0.27
N GLU A 76 2.62 10.58 0.37
CA GLU A 76 2.86 11.90 -0.23
C GLU A 76 4.32 12.15 -0.60
N ARG A 77 5.27 11.56 0.16
CA ARG A 77 6.70 11.63 -0.15
C ARG A 77 7.10 10.83 -1.40
N GLU A 78 6.30 9.84 -1.80
CA GLU A 78 6.53 9.03 -3.00
C GLU A 78 5.74 9.56 -4.22
N TRP A 79 4.75 10.43 -4.01
CA TRP A 79 3.84 10.94 -5.05
C TRP A 79 4.27 12.31 -5.63
N ARG A 80 5.47 12.79 -5.30
CA ARG A 80 6.03 14.06 -5.79
C ARG A 80 7.28 13.81 -6.62
#